data_AF-A0A510PG37-F1
#
_entry.id   AF-A0A510PG37-F1
#
_cell.length_a   1.000
_cell.length_b   1.000
_cell.length_c   1.000
_cell.angle_alpha   90.00
_cell.angle_beta   90.00
_cell.angle_gamma   90.00
#
_symmetry.space_group_name_H-M   'P 1'
#
loop_
_entity.id
_entity.type
_entity.pdbx_description
1 polymer ?
#
loop_
_entity_poly.entity_id
_entity_poly.type
_entity_poly.pdbx_seq_one_letter_code
_entity_poly.pdbx_strand_id
1 'polypeptide(L)'
;MKDIKLLDTVAILNSVPRERLTLVEPDYEAVPSLPSGQVGTVVEVYEKGSRYQYLVEFSDSQGREYAMAILPGDELLVLHYELEAA
;
A
#
# COMPACT_ATOMS: atom_id res chain seq x y z
N MET A 1 -6.76 -15.73 -3.41
CA MET A 1 -5.72 -15.08 -2.57
C MET A 1 -6.38 -14.69 -1.27
N LYS A 2 -5.68 -14.75 -0.13
CA LYS A 2 -6.20 -14.31 1.18
C LYS A 2 -6.84 -12.92 1.00
N ASP A 3 -8.06 -12.74 1.51
CA ASP A 3 -8.77 -11.46 1.46
C ASP A 3 -7.95 -10.40 2.20
N ILE A 4 -7.38 -9.45 1.46
CA ILE A 4 -6.76 -8.26 2.02
C ILE A 4 -7.87 -7.44 2.69
N LYS A 5 -7.65 -7.01 3.93
CA LYS A 5 -8.63 -6.33 4.76
C LYS A 5 -8.19 -4.90 5.08
N LEU A 6 -9.15 -4.12 5.55
CA LEU A 6 -8.87 -2.82 6.17
C LEU A 6 -7.86 -3.01 7.33
N LEU A 7 -6.87 -2.13 7.38
CA LEU A 7 -5.74 -2.11 8.32
C LEU A 7 -4.70 -3.23 8.15
N ASP A 8 -4.79 -4.07 7.12
CA ASP A 8 -3.69 -4.99 6.81
C ASP A 8 -2.43 -4.19 6.44
N THR A 9 -1.30 -4.61 7.01
CA THR A 9 0.01 -4.15 6.56
C THR A 9 0.40 -4.93 5.31
N VAL A 10 0.79 -4.23 4.26
CA VAL A 10 1.11 -4.81 2.95
C VAL A 10 2.45 -4.29 2.45
N ALA A 11 3.11 -5.07 1.59
CA ALA A 11 4.22 -4.61 0.75
C ALA A 11 3.80 -4.58 -0.72
N ILE A 12 4.26 -3.58 -1.46
CA ILE A 12 4.07 -3.54 -2.93
C ILE A 12 5.01 -4.53 -3.61
N LEU A 13 4.48 -5.32 -4.55
CA LEU A 13 5.27 -6.33 -5.27
C LEU A 13 6.15 -5.71 -6.35
N ASN A 14 5.69 -4.63 -6.97
CA ASN A 14 6.38 -3.92 -8.04
C ASN A 14 6.55 -2.44 -7.68
N SER A 15 7.46 -1.75 -8.37
CA SER A 15 7.62 -0.32 -8.17
C SER A 15 6.35 0.43 -8.59
N VAL A 16 5.90 1.37 -7.76
CA VAL A 16 4.73 2.22 -8.05
C VAL A 16 5.25 3.58 -8.52
N PRO A 17 5.09 3.93 -9.80
CA PRO A 17 5.58 5.19 -10.33
C PRO A 17 4.76 6.38 -9.81
N ARG A 18 5.38 7.56 -9.81
CA ARG A 18 4.81 8.81 -9.27
C ARG A 18 3.39 9.10 -9.76
N GLU A 19 3.05 8.81 -11.01
CA GLU A 19 1.75 9.13 -11.61
C GLU A 19 0.59 8.37 -10.97
N ARG A 20 0.89 7.32 -10.19
CA ARG A 20 -0.07 6.53 -9.43
C ARG A 20 -0.11 6.91 -7.94
N LEU A 21 0.74 7.84 -7.51
CA LEU A 21 0.86 8.30 -6.13
C LEU A 21 0.13 9.63 -5.94
N THR A 22 -0.64 9.72 -4.86
CA THR A 22 -1.04 10.99 -4.28
C THR A 22 -0.02 11.33 -3.19
N LEU A 23 0.81 12.33 -3.41
CA LEU A 23 1.79 12.79 -2.40
C LEU A 23 1.16 13.85 -1.50
N VAL A 24 1.44 13.77 -0.21
CA VAL A 24 0.84 14.65 0.81
C VAL A 24 1.88 15.62 1.37
N GLU A 25 3.14 15.20 1.44
CA GLU A 25 4.22 15.95 2.10
C GLU A 25 5.21 16.55 1.08
N PRO A 26 5.54 17.85 1.17
CA PRO A 26 6.44 18.54 0.23
C PRO A 26 7.83 17.89 0.10
N ASP A 27 8.33 17.33 1.21
CA ASP A 27 9.65 16.70 1.27
C ASP A 27 9.77 15.47 0.34
N TYR A 28 8.63 14.90 -0.05
CA TYR A 28 8.55 13.73 -0.94
C TYR A 28 8.13 14.08 -2.37
N GLU A 29 7.93 15.37 -2.69
CA GLU A 29 7.55 15.82 -4.03
C GLU A 29 8.56 15.49 -5.12
N ALA A 30 9.81 15.15 -4.79
CA ALA A 30 10.82 14.76 -5.77
C ALA A 30 10.89 13.23 -6.01
N VAL A 31 10.13 12.41 -5.27
CA VAL A 31 10.21 10.96 -5.39
C VAL A 31 9.65 10.51 -6.76
N PRO A 32 10.45 9.80 -7.58
CA PRO A 32 10.01 9.34 -8.91
C PRO A 32 9.13 8.08 -8.85
N SER A 33 9.29 7.26 -7.80
CA SER A 33 8.56 6.02 -7.61
C SER A 33 8.76 5.46 -6.19
N LEU A 34 7.80 4.69 -5.69
CA LEU A 34 8.03 3.79 -4.56
C LEU A 34 8.72 2.50 -5.03
N PRO A 35 9.76 2.01 -4.34
CA PRO A 35 10.45 0.79 -4.74
C PRO A 35 9.62 -0.46 -4.39
N SER A 36 9.84 -1.56 -5.13
CA SER A 36 9.30 -2.87 -4.74
C SER A 36 9.70 -3.21 -3.28
N GLY A 37 8.75 -3.76 -2.53
CA GLY A 37 8.91 -4.04 -1.10
C GLY A 37 8.55 -2.88 -0.18
N GLN A 38 8.21 -1.69 -0.72
CA GLN A 38 7.74 -0.58 0.12
C GLN A 38 6.49 -1.00 0.90
N VAL A 39 6.54 -0.82 2.22
CA VAL A 39 5.48 -1.19 3.15
C VAL A 39 4.47 -0.04 3.27
N GLY A 40 3.19 -0.40 3.30
CA GLY A 40 2.08 0.50 3.55
C GLY A 40 0.93 -0.19 4.29
N THR A 41 -0.11 0.56 4.57
CA THR A 41 -1.30 0.12 5.32
C THR A 41 -2.54 0.29 4.45
N VAL A 42 -3.40 -0.72 4.39
CA VAL A 42 -4.69 -0.62 3.70
C VAL A 42 -5.64 0.25 4.51
N VAL A 43 -6.05 1.39 3.96
CA VAL A 43 -6.93 2.37 4.64
C VAL A 43 -8.32 2.47 4.01
N GLU A 44 -8.55 1.87 2.84
CA GLU A 44 -9.88 1.71 2.24
C GLU A 44 -9.93 0.48 1.32
N VAL A 45 -11.09 -0.17 1.23
CA VAL A 45 -11.33 -1.32 0.34
C VAL A 45 -12.46 -1.01 -0.62
N TYR A 46 -12.14 -0.86 -1.90
CA TYR A 46 -13.12 -0.63 -2.96
C TYR A 46 -13.53 -1.95 -3.62
N GLU A 47 -14.81 -2.27 -3.55
CA GLU A 47 -15.41 -3.37 -4.31
C GLU A 47 -15.94 -2.85 -5.66
N LYS A 48 -15.45 -3.42 -6.77
CA LYS A 48 -15.90 -3.09 -8.13
C LYS A 48 -16.23 -4.37 -8.89
N GLY A 49 -17.44 -4.88 -8.68
CA GLY A 49 -17.87 -6.16 -9.22
C GLY A 49 -17.10 -7.30 -8.55
N SER A 50 -16.45 -8.16 -9.33
CA SER A 50 -15.63 -9.27 -8.81
C SER A 50 -14.17 -8.91 -8.55
N ARG A 51 -13.82 -7.62 -8.56
CA ARG A 51 -12.45 -7.13 -8.33
C ARG A 51 -12.42 -6.16 -7.17
N TYR A 52 -11.37 -6.28 -6.36
CA TYR A 52 -11.08 -5.37 -5.27
C TYR A 52 -9.91 -4.45 -5.64
N GLN A 53 -10.00 -3.20 -5.21
CA GLN A 53 -8.89 -2.25 -5.19
C GLN A 53 -8.72 -1.75 -3.76
N TYR A 54 -7.49 -1.41 -3.40
CA TYR A 54 -7.12 -1.08 -2.04
C TYR A 54 -6.44 0.28 -2.03
N LEU A 55 -6.95 1.21 -1.24
CA LEU A 55 -6.21 2.43 -0.94
C LEU A 55 -5.15 2.08 0.10
N VAL A 56 -3.89 2.26 -0.28
CA VAL A 56 -2.75 2.00 0.60
C VAL A 56 -2.12 3.34 0.96
N GLU A 57 -2.00 3.58 2.27
CA GLU A 57 -1.24 4.69 2.85
C GLU A 57 0.22 4.25 3.06
N PHE A 58 1.16 5.12 2.70
CA PHE A 58 2.58 4.95 2.93
C PHE A 58 3.09 6.03 3.88
N SER A 59 3.67 5.59 4.99
CA SER A 59 4.07 6.44 6.10
C SER A 59 5.52 6.21 6.48
N ASP A 60 6.19 7.25 6.95
CA ASP A 60 7.57 7.18 7.39
C ASP A 60 7.71 6.49 8.76
N SER A 61 8.94 6.36 9.25
CA SER A 61 9.21 5.71 10.54
C SER A 61 8.62 6.44 11.77
N GLN A 62 8.15 7.69 11.60
CA GLN A 62 7.48 8.48 12.64
C GLN A 62 5.95 8.40 12.50
N GLY A 63 5.44 7.63 11.55
CA GLY A 63 4.01 7.50 11.26
C GLY A 63 3.44 8.70 10.49
N ARG A 64 4.28 9.50 9.82
CA ARG A 64 3.80 10.57 8.95
C ARG A 64 3.52 10.01 7.57
N GLU A 65 2.27 10.12 7.14
CA GLU A 65 1.87 9.83 5.77
C GLU A 65 2.66 10.70 4.80
N TYR A 66 3.19 10.11 3.73
CA TYR A 66 3.82 10.85 2.65
C TYR A 66 3.24 10.53 1.27
N ALA A 67 2.59 9.38 1.11
CA ALA A 67 1.95 8.99 -0.15
C ALA A 67 0.74 8.08 0.05
N MET A 68 -0.18 8.10 -0.90
CA MET A 68 -1.21 7.08 -1.07
C MET A 68 -1.23 6.54 -2.49
N ALA A 69 -1.71 5.30 -2.66
CA ALA A 69 -2.01 4.74 -3.98
C ALA A 69 -3.22 3.80 -3.93
N ILE A 70 -4.03 3.80 -4.99
CA ILE A 70 -5.04 2.77 -5.22
C ILE A 70 -4.39 1.62 -6.00
N LEU A 71 -4.26 0.46 -5.37
CA LEU A 71 -3.56 -0.70 -5.91
C LEU A 71 -4.50 -1.91 -6.01
N PRO A 72 -4.43 -2.70 -7.09
CA PRO A 72 -5.14 -3.97 -7.16
C PRO A 72 -4.46 -5.00 -6.24
N GLY A 73 -5.23 -6.00 -5.79
CA GLY A 73 -4.72 -6.99 -4.83
C GLY A 73 -3.59 -7.88 -5.34
N ASP A 74 -3.42 -8.01 -6.65
CA ASP A 74 -2.31 -8.73 -7.29
C ASP A 74 -0.99 -7.93 -7.34
N GLU A 75 -1.00 -6.67 -6.92
CA GLU A 75 0.20 -5.86 -6.69
C GLU A 75 0.63 -5.82 -5.22
N LEU A 76 -0.09 -6.50 -4.33
CA LEU A 76 0.10 -6.42 -2.87
C LEU A 76 0.44 -7.79 -2.25
N LEU A 77 1.31 -7.74 -1.24
CA LEU A 77 1.62 -8.87 -0.36
C LEU A 77 1.28 -8.50 1.08
N VAL A 78 0.30 -9.18 1.69
CA VAL A 78 0.01 -9.01 3.13
C VAL A 78 1.18 -9.51 3.96
N LEU A 79 1.63 -8.68 4.89
CA LEU A 79 2.74 -9.00 5.77
C LEU A 79 2.21 -9.57 7.09
N HIS A 80 2.73 -10.73 7.46
CA HIS A 80 2.56 -11.32 8.78
C HIS A 80 3.94 -11.36 9.44
N TYR A 81 4.13 -10.56 10.49
CA TYR A 81 5.43 -10.45 11.18
C TYR A 81 5.70 -11.64 12.11
N GLU A 82 4.63 -12.24 12.60
CA GLU A 82 4.68 -13.42 13.45
C GLU A 82 3.95 -14.56 12.73
N LEU A 83 4.46 -15.77 12.92
CA LEU A 83 3.76 -16.97 12.49
C LEU A 83 2.62 -17.20 13.49
N GLU A 84 1.40 -16.79 13.13
CA GLU A 84 0.22 -17.25 13.85
C GLU A 84 0.09 -18.77 13.63
N ALA A 85 0.38 -19.54 14.68
CA ALA A 85 0.02 -20.95 14.70
C ALA A 85 -1.51 -21.05 14.69
N ALA A 86 -2.04 -21.72 13.66
CA ALA A 86 -3.47 -21.97 13.50
C ALA A 86 -4.04 -22.90 14.57
#